data_AF-A0A931UMG0-F1
#
_entry.id   AF-A0A931UMG0-F1
#
_cell.length_a   1.000
_cell.length_b   1.000
_cell.length_c   1.000
_cell.angle_alpha   90.00
_cell.angle_beta   90.00
_cell.angle_gamma   90.00
#
_symmetry.space_group_name_H-M   'P 1'
#
loop_
_entity.id
_entity.type
_entity.pdbx_description
1 polymer ?
#
loop_
_entity_poly.entity_id
_entity_poly.type
_entity_poly.pdbx_seq_one_letter_code
_entity_poly.pdbx_strand_id
1 'polypeptide(L)'
;LLAVASGGGGYGDPLERNPGRVYRDFLLGLCSAATVRDLYGVVIGGESKALDLFATEERRRALRALRLQEGKPADPETVSAARPDPEALKRLDPIGDCLTRVEYSGEILYICSRCGHPYGGLRDDPKRHALMREVPITAFSEWNRYGLVAGVIALEFYCPGCALMIGVQVRRKGDPPLWDMSLRPPTGAGPCGA
;
A
#
# COMPACT_ATOMS: atom_id res chain seq x y z
N LEU A 1 10.05 36.30 5.53
CA LEU A 1 10.69 35.12 4.90
C LEU A 1 9.84 33.90 5.23
N LEU A 2 9.31 33.19 4.25
CA LEU A 2 8.59 31.93 4.46
C LEU A 2 9.49 30.79 3.97
N ALA A 3 9.77 29.82 4.83
CA ALA A 3 10.49 28.60 4.47
C ALA A 3 9.50 27.44 4.42
N VAL A 4 9.45 26.73 3.30
CA VAL A 4 8.62 25.52 3.14
C VAL A 4 9.55 24.32 3.26
N ALA A 5 9.41 23.56 4.34
CA ALA A 5 10.15 22.33 4.55
C ALA A 5 9.33 21.13 4.04
N SER A 6 9.99 20.20 3.35
CA SER A 6 9.37 18.93 2.97
C SER A 6 9.25 17.99 4.18
N GLY A 7 8.16 17.25 4.26
CA GLY A 7 8.06 16.09 5.15
C GLY A 7 8.89 14.91 4.67
N GLY A 8 8.97 13.87 5.50
CA GLY A 8 9.53 12.56 5.12
C GLY A 8 8.54 11.68 4.35
N GLY A 9 9.02 10.52 3.88
CA GLY A 9 8.16 9.48 3.30
C GLY A 9 7.27 8.81 4.34
N GLY A 10 6.04 8.46 3.94
CA GLY A 10 5.13 7.64 4.75
C GLY A 10 5.46 6.15 4.67
N TYR A 11 4.90 5.37 5.60
CA TYR A 11 5.01 3.90 5.64
C TYR A 11 3.62 3.26 5.78
N GLY A 12 3.41 2.18 5.03
CA GLY A 12 2.16 1.41 5.02
C GLY A 12 1.02 2.06 4.21
N ASP A 13 -0.13 1.38 4.17
CA ASP A 13 -1.34 1.88 3.51
C ASP A 13 -2.05 2.94 4.38
N PRO A 14 -2.29 4.16 3.87
CA PRO A 14 -3.06 5.18 4.58
C PRO A 14 -4.44 4.71 5.07
N LEU A 15 -5.10 3.80 4.35
CA LEU A 15 -6.42 3.29 4.71
C LEU A 15 -6.40 2.26 5.85
N GLU A 16 -5.22 1.82 6.29
CA GLU A 16 -5.03 0.93 7.45
C GLU A 16 -4.59 1.71 8.70
N ARG A 17 -4.22 3.00 8.57
CA ARG A 17 -3.83 3.84 9.72
C ARG A 17 -4.98 3.95 10.72
N ASN A 18 -4.69 3.86 12.02
CA ASN A 18 -5.70 4.02 13.06
C ASN A 18 -6.43 5.38 12.92
N PRO A 19 -7.77 5.41 12.82
CA PRO A 19 -8.52 6.64 12.57
C PRO A 19 -8.44 7.64 13.72
N GLY A 20 -8.33 7.19 14.97
CA GLY A 20 -8.12 8.06 16.12
C GLY A 20 -6.77 8.79 16.09
N ARG A 21 -5.71 8.16 15.57
CA ARG A 21 -4.41 8.83 15.35
C ARG A 21 -4.50 9.88 14.26
N VAL A 22 -5.19 9.59 13.15
CA VAL A 22 -5.44 10.58 12.07
C VAL A 22 -6.27 11.75 12.59
N TYR A 23 -7.30 11.48 13.39
CA TYR A 23 -8.12 12.51 14.01
C TYR A 23 -7.31 13.42 14.94
N ARG A 24 -6.41 12.84 15.74
CA ARG A 24 -5.47 13.63 16.56
C ARG A 24 -4.56 14.50 15.68
N ASP A 25 -4.01 13.95 14.60
CA ASP A 25 -3.14 14.71 13.67
C ASP A 25 -3.91 15.88 13.03
N PHE A 26 -5.21 15.72 12.75
CA PHE A 26 -6.11 16.78 12.32
C PHE A 26 -6.30 17.87 13.38
N LEU A 27 -6.60 17.49 14.63
CA LEU A 27 -6.78 18.45 15.73
C LEU A 27 -5.50 19.25 16.01
N LEU A 28 -4.32 18.65 15.78
CA LEU A 28 -3.02 19.30 15.90
C LEU A 28 -2.62 20.13 14.68
N GLY A 29 -3.45 20.19 13.63
CA GLY A 29 -3.16 20.93 12.40
C GLY A 29 -2.04 20.33 11.54
N LEU A 30 -1.65 19.07 11.79
CA LEU A 30 -0.62 18.37 11.02
C LEU A 30 -1.14 17.86 9.68
N CYS A 31 -2.47 17.77 9.51
CA CYS A 31 -3.13 17.33 8.29
C CYS A 31 -4.35 18.22 8.01
N SER A 32 -4.59 18.51 6.73
CA SER A 32 -5.80 19.20 6.30
C SER A 32 -7.03 18.29 6.37
N ALA A 33 -8.24 18.87 6.46
CA ALA A 33 -9.49 18.10 6.39
C ALA A 33 -9.60 17.29 5.08
N ALA A 34 -9.10 17.84 3.97
CA ALA A 34 -9.06 17.14 2.68
C ALA A 34 -8.13 15.92 2.75
N THR A 35 -6.92 16.06 3.31
CA THR A 35 -5.98 14.95 3.49
C THR A 35 -6.58 13.84 4.37
N VAL A 36 -7.23 14.21 5.46
CA VAL A 36 -7.90 13.27 6.38
C VAL A 36 -8.95 12.43 5.64
N ARG A 37 -9.79 13.07 4.83
CA ARG A 37 -10.89 12.43 4.09
C ARG A 37 -10.43 11.63 2.88
N ASP A 38 -9.49 12.17 2.10
CA ASP A 38 -9.16 11.66 0.77
C ASP A 38 -7.98 10.70 0.77
N LEU A 39 -6.99 10.93 1.64
CA LEU A 39 -5.84 10.04 1.79
C LEU A 39 -6.11 8.93 2.82
N TYR A 40 -6.55 9.30 4.02
CA TYR A 40 -6.74 8.33 5.12
C TYR A 40 -8.15 7.70 5.15
N GLY A 41 -9.09 8.26 4.38
CA GLY A 41 -10.49 7.82 4.37
C GLY A 41 -11.24 8.11 5.66
N VAL A 42 -10.72 8.99 6.51
CA VAL A 42 -11.29 9.29 7.84
C VAL A 42 -12.32 10.40 7.68
N VAL A 43 -13.51 10.17 8.24
CA VAL A 43 -14.61 11.14 8.21
C VAL A 43 -14.71 11.82 9.56
N ILE A 44 -14.68 13.15 9.53
CA ILE A 44 -14.89 14.02 10.68
C ILE A 44 -16.18 14.77 10.40
N GLY A 45 -17.18 14.61 11.26
CA GLY A 45 -18.55 15.05 11.02
C GLY A 45 -19.10 16.00 12.10
N GLY A 46 -20.19 16.67 11.74
CA GLY A 46 -20.98 17.53 12.63
C GLY A 46 -20.31 18.84 13.04
N GLU A 47 -21.08 19.69 13.72
CA GLU A 47 -20.57 20.95 14.28
C GLU A 47 -19.47 20.72 15.33
N SER A 48 -19.51 19.58 16.02
CA SER A 48 -18.54 19.18 17.04
C SER A 48 -17.19 18.72 16.47
N LYS A 49 -17.05 18.60 15.14
CA LYS A 49 -15.88 18.02 14.46
C LYS A 49 -15.48 16.66 15.05
N ALA A 50 -16.45 15.82 15.37
CA ALA A 50 -16.20 14.52 15.96
C ALA A 50 -15.75 13.48 14.91
N LEU A 51 -14.93 12.52 15.33
CA LEU A 51 -14.57 11.37 14.50
C LEU A 51 -15.80 10.46 14.31
N ASP A 52 -16.20 10.23 13.06
CA ASP A 52 -17.27 9.29 12.70
C ASP A 52 -16.67 7.98 12.20
N LEU A 53 -16.71 6.95 13.04
CA LEU A 53 -16.13 5.64 12.72
C LEU A 53 -16.96 4.89 11.65
N PHE A 54 -18.28 5.02 11.66
CA PHE A 54 -19.13 4.34 10.69
C PHE A 54 -18.93 4.92 9.29
N ALA A 55 -18.99 6.25 9.17
CA ALA A 55 -18.73 6.93 7.91
C ALA A 55 -17.27 6.75 7.43
N THR A 56 -16.32 6.64 8.36
CA THR A 56 -14.92 6.30 8.04
C THR A 56 -14.81 4.94 7.36
N GLU A 57 -15.47 3.91 7.89
CA GLU A 57 -15.45 2.57 7.29
C GLU A 57 -16.10 2.55 5.90
N GLU A 58 -17.23 3.23 5.71
CA GLU A 58 -17.87 3.36 4.39
C GLU A 58 -16.97 4.10 3.39
N ARG A 59 -16.36 5.23 3.80
CA ARG A 59 -15.41 5.98 2.97
C ARG A 59 -14.20 5.13 2.58
N ARG A 60 -13.67 4.38 3.53
CA ARG A 60 -12.55 3.45 3.33
C ARG A 60 -12.91 2.30 2.39
N ARG A 61 -14.14 1.79 2.44
CA ARG A 61 -14.65 0.81 1.47
C ARG A 61 -14.73 1.41 0.07
N ALA A 62 -15.26 2.63 -0.06
CA ALA A 62 -15.35 3.33 -1.33
C ALA A 62 -13.97 3.62 -1.96
N LEU A 63 -12.98 4.05 -1.16
CA LEU A 63 -11.61 4.30 -1.64
C LEU A 63 -10.93 3.00 -2.10
N ARG A 64 -11.15 1.88 -1.42
CA ARG A 64 -10.66 0.56 -1.88
C ARG A 64 -11.32 0.14 -3.19
N ALA A 65 -12.63 0.33 -3.32
CA ALA A 65 -13.34 0.04 -4.57
C ALA A 65 -12.79 0.88 -5.73
N LEU A 66 -12.50 2.17 -5.50
CA LEU A 66 -11.88 3.03 -6.51
C LEU A 66 -10.50 2.53 -6.93
N ARG A 67 -9.65 2.13 -5.97
CA ARG A 67 -8.34 1.53 -6.26
C ARG A 67 -8.44 0.26 -7.10
N LEU A 68 -9.43 -0.60 -6.83
CA LEU A 68 -9.68 -1.80 -7.64
C LEU A 68 -10.17 -1.45 -9.06
N GLN A 69 -11.02 -0.43 -9.18
CA GLN A 69 -11.60 -0.01 -10.46
C GLN A 69 -10.57 0.68 -11.37
N GLU A 70 -9.72 1.53 -10.82
CA GLU A 70 -8.75 2.32 -11.57
C GLU A 70 -7.42 1.57 -11.78
N GLY A 71 -7.12 0.59 -10.92
CA GLY A 71 -5.90 -0.19 -10.99
C GLY A 71 -5.83 -1.06 -12.23
N LYS A 72 -4.69 -1.03 -12.92
CA LYS A 72 -4.38 -1.91 -14.05
C LYS A 72 -3.37 -2.97 -13.60
N PRO A 73 -3.39 -4.20 -14.13
CA PRO A 73 -2.32 -5.16 -13.83
C PRO A 73 -0.94 -4.54 -14.06
N ALA A 74 -0.05 -4.63 -13.09
CA ALA A 74 1.32 -4.12 -13.21
C ALA A 74 2.10 -4.86 -14.30
N ASP A 75 1.85 -6.16 -14.42
CA ASP A 75 2.35 -7.02 -15.48
C ASP A 75 1.17 -7.81 -16.09
N PRO A 76 0.77 -7.55 -17.36
CA PRO A 76 -0.34 -8.24 -18.02
C PRO A 76 -0.15 -9.75 -18.16
N GLU A 77 1.09 -10.25 -18.10
CA GLU A 77 1.39 -11.67 -18.23
C GLU A 77 1.29 -12.43 -16.91
N THR A 78 1.14 -11.71 -15.78
CA THR A 78 0.92 -12.36 -14.49
C THR A 78 -0.51 -12.85 -14.37
N VAL A 79 -0.66 -14.17 -14.31
CA VAL A 79 -1.94 -14.82 -14.08
C VAL A 79 -2.27 -14.71 -12.59
N SER A 80 -3.44 -14.16 -12.24
CA SER A 80 -3.93 -14.20 -10.85
C SER A 80 -4.06 -15.67 -10.43
N ALA A 81 -3.07 -16.16 -9.67
CA ALA A 81 -3.11 -17.51 -9.14
C ALA A 81 -4.34 -17.67 -8.23
N ALA A 82 -4.95 -18.85 -8.25
CA ALA A 82 -6.01 -19.20 -7.33
C ALA A 82 -5.51 -18.99 -5.89
N ARG A 83 -6.36 -18.43 -5.02
CA ARG A 83 -6.01 -18.27 -3.61
C ARG A 83 -5.80 -19.66 -2.99
N PRO A 84 -4.64 -19.93 -2.36
CA PRO A 84 -4.46 -21.16 -1.62
C PRO A 84 -5.49 -21.25 -0.49
N ASP A 85 -5.89 -22.47 -0.14
CA ASP A 85 -6.67 -22.72 1.06
C ASP A 85 -5.89 -22.22 2.29
N PRO A 86 -6.45 -21.28 3.09
CA PRO A 86 -5.80 -20.76 4.28
C PRO A 86 -5.36 -21.84 5.28
N GLU A 87 -6.06 -22.97 5.38
CA GLU A 87 -5.73 -24.05 6.31
C GLU A 87 -4.50 -24.86 5.85
N ALA A 88 -4.21 -24.84 4.55
CA ALA A 88 -3.04 -25.51 3.97
C ALA A 88 -1.77 -24.64 4.00
N LEU A 89 -1.86 -23.40 4.48
CA LEU A 89 -0.75 -22.45 4.52
C LEU A 89 -0.02 -22.50 5.86
N LYS A 90 1.28 -22.77 5.83
CA LYS A 90 2.15 -22.56 6.99
C LYS A 90 2.76 -21.16 6.91
N ARG A 91 2.34 -20.28 7.82
CA ARG A 91 2.88 -18.91 7.90
C ARG A 91 4.34 -18.92 8.36
N LEU A 92 5.18 -18.15 7.67
CA LEU A 92 6.58 -17.97 8.02
C LEU A 92 6.74 -16.62 8.73
N ASP A 93 6.80 -15.52 7.98
CA ASP A 93 7.07 -14.19 8.52
C ASP A 93 6.46 -13.08 7.64
N PRO A 94 6.11 -11.93 8.24
CA PRO A 94 5.66 -10.76 7.51
C PRO A 94 6.84 -10.03 6.84
N ILE A 95 6.59 -9.50 5.64
CA ILE A 95 7.47 -8.57 4.94
C ILE A 95 6.77 -7.20 4.91
N GLY A 96 7.14 -6.35 5.87
CA GLY A 96 6.42 -5.12 6.16
C GLY A 96 4.96 -5.40 6.58
N ASP A 97 4.06 -4.45 6.31
CA ASP A 97 2.66 -4.54 6.78
C ASP A 97 1.74 -5.28 5.79
N CYS A 98 2.20 -5.49 4.56
CA CYS A 98 1.31 -5.81 3.44
C CYS A 98 1.50 -7.22 2.87
N LEU A 99 2.68 -7.80 3.06
CA LEU A 99 3.05 -9.11 2.53
C LEU A 99 3.37 -10.06 3.69
N THR A 100 3.01 -11.32 3.54
CA THR A 100 3.42 -12.42 4.42
C THR A 100 4.00 -13.53 3.58
N ARG A 101 5.15 -14.08 3.99
CA ARG A 101 5.68 -15.32 3.42
C ARG A 101 4.98 -16.52 4.01
N VAL A 102 4.59 -17.45 3.15
CA VAL A 102 3.97 -18.71 3.54
C VAL A 102 4.60 -19.87 2.78
N GLU A 103 4.62 -21.03 3.40
CA GLU A 103 4.95 -22.30 2.77
C GLU A 103 3.64 -23.00 2.35
N TYR A 104 3.57 -23.41 1.08
CA TYR A 104 2.42 -24.10 0.48
C TYR A 104 2.92 -25.15 -0.52
N SER A 105 2.52 -26.40 -0.33
CA SER A 105 2.94 -27.52 -1.20
C SER A 105 4.47 -27.62 -1.40
N GLY A 106 5.25 -27.28 -0.37
CA GLY A 106 6.72 -27.31 -0.39
C GLY A 106 7.38 -26.07 -1.00
N GLU A 107 6.61 -25.12 -1.53
CA GLU A 107 7.10 -23.87 -2.11
C GLU A 107 6.86 -22.69 -1.18
N ILE A 108 7.72 -21.66 -1.24
CA ILE A 108 7.52 -20.41 -0.52
C ILE A 108 6.94 -19.36 -1.47
N LEU A 109 5.81 -18.77 -1.09
CA LEU A 109 5.18 -17.68 -1.81
C LEU A 109 4.89 -16.47 -0.92
N TYR A 110 4.66 -15.32 -1.56
CA TYR A 110 4.14 -14.13 -0.91
C TYR A 110 2.62 -14.11 -0.99
N ILE A 111 1.95 -13.79 0.11
CA ILE A 111 0.51 -13.51 0.14
C ILE A 111 0.24 -12.14 0.73
N CYS A 112 -0.91 -11.56 0.39
CA CYS A 112 -1.41 -10.36 1.04
C CYS A 112 -1.75 -10.64 2.51
N SER A 113 -1.18 -9.85 3.42
CA SER A 113 -1.42 -9.97 4.87
C SER A 113 -2.88 -9.74 5.27
N ARG A 114 -3.68 -9.06 4.42
CA ARG A 114 -5.08 -8.74 4.68
C ARG A 114 -6.06 -9.79 4.14
N CYS A 115 -5.89 -10.23 2.89
CA CYS A 115 -6.90 -11.09 2.22
C CYS A 115 -6.35 -12.40 1.67
N GLY A 116 -5.05 -12.69 1.84
CA GLY A 116 -4.43 -13.94 1.39
C GLY A 116 -4.24 -14.07 -0.13
N HIS A 117 -4.40 -13.00 -0.91
CA HIS A 117 -4.12 -13.03 -2.35
C HIS A 117 -2.64 -13.37 -2.60
N PRO A 118 -2.32 -14.36 -3.45
CA PRO A 118 -0.94 -14.74 -3.76
C PRO A 118 -0.27 -13.75 -4.73
N TYR A 119 0.99 -13.43 -4.51
CA TYR A 119 1.80 -12.55 -5.36
C TYR A 119 2.98 -13.27 -6.04
N GLY A 120 2.91 -14.59 -6.17
CA GLY A 120 4.00 -15.39 -6.75
C GLY A 120 5.01 -15.91 -5.72
N GLY A 121 6.00 -16.65 -6.23
CA GLY A 121 7.01 -17.34 -5.42
C GLY A 121 8.04 -16.41 -4.79
N LEU A 122 8.88 -16.96 -3.91
CA LEU A 122 9.91 -16.23 -3.15
C LEU A 122 10.88 -15.39 -4.00
N ARG A 123 11.13 -15.80 -5.25
CA ARG A 123 12.03 -15.11 -6.18
C ARG A 123 11.31 -14.15 -7.13
N ASP A 124 9.99 -14.11 -7.08
CA ASP A 124 9.21 -13.18 -7.89
C ASP A 124 9.09 -11.83 -7.18
N ASP A 125 8.89 -10.75 -7.96
CA ASP A 125 8.55 -9.46 -7.37
C ASP A 125 7.04 -9.39 -7.14
N PRO A 126 6.58 -9.23 -5.88
CA PRO A 126 5.16 -9.13 -5.58
C PRO A 126 4.43 -8.02 -6.33
N LYS A 127 5.14 -6.96 -6.75
CA LYS A 127 4.56 -5.84 -7.50
C LYS A 127 4.10 -6.23 -8.89
N ARG A 128 4.69 -7.25 -9.52
CA ARG A 128 4.26 -7.73 -10.84
C ARG A 128 2.84 -8.28 -10.79
N HIS A 129 2.48 -8.92 -9.68
CA HIS A 129 1.17 -9.50 -9.40
C HIS A 129 0.18 -8.50 -8.78
N ALA A 130 0.54 -7.23 -8.68
CA ALA A 130 -0.31 -6.19 -8.11
C ALA A 130 -1.10 -5.44 -9.19
N LEU A 131 -2.16 -4.75 -8.77
CA LEU A 131 -2.71 -3.64 -9.54
C LEU A 131 -1.81 -2.42 -9.38
N MET A 132 -1.66 -1.63 -10.43
CA MET A 132 -0.83 -0.45 -10.50
C MET A 132 -1.65 0.75 -10.97
N ARG A 133 -1.39 1.91 -10.37
CA ARG A 133 -1.93 3.20 -10.81
C ARG A 133 -0.80 4.20 -10.98
N GLU A 134 -0.78 4.89 -12.11
CA GLU A 134 0.07 6.08 -12.29
C GLU A 134 -0.62 7.30 -11.67
N VAL A 135 0.07 7.99 -10.77
CA VAL A 135 -0.46 9.16 -10.06
C VAL A 135 0.48 10.35 -10.29
N PRO A 136 -0.04 11.53 -10.68
CA PRO A 136 0.78 12.71 -10.82
C PRO A 136 1.32 13.14 -9.46
N ILE A 137 2.58 13.59 -9.41
CA ILE A 137 3.23 13.95 -8.15
C ILE A 137 2.53 15.12 -7.41
N THR A 138 1.75 15.93 -8.14
CA THR A 138 0.90 17.00 -7.58
C THR A 138 -0.23 16.48 -6.70
N ALA A 139 -0.60 15.20 -6.79
CA ALA A 139 -1.60 14.59 -5.92
C ALA A 139 -1.11 14.42 -4.47
N PHE A 140 0.20 14.35 -4.25
CA PHE A 140 0.80 14.20 -2.91
C PHE A 140 1.01 15.54 -2.20
N SER A 141 1.26 16.60 -2.97
CA SER A 141 1.42 17.95 -2.46
C SER A 141 1.16 18.95 -3.57
N GLU A 142 0.34 19.96 -3.28
CA GLU A 142 0.09 21.06 -4.20
C GLU A 142 1.37 21.83 -4.57
N TRP A 143 2.39 21.81 -3.70
CA TRP A 143 3.67 22.49 -3.92
C TRP A 143 4.50 21.82 -5.00
N ASN A 144 4.23 20.54 -5.29
CA ASN A 144 4.91 19.83 -6.36
C ASN A 144 4.60 20.43 -7.74
N ARG A 145 3.59 21.32 -7.87
CA ARG A 145 3.30 22.07 -9.11
C ARG A 145 4.48 22.88 -9.66
N TYR A 146 5.44 23.22 -8.80
CA TYR A 146 6.66 23.94 -9.18
C TYR A 146 7.84 23.00 -9.48
N GLY A 147 7.66 21.68 -9.36
CA GLY A 147 8.67 20.67 -9.63
C GLY A 147 8.57 20.04 -11.02
N LEU A 148 9.17 18.86 -11.19
CA LEU A 148 9.22 18.10 -12.44
C LEU A 148 7.90 17.35 -12.75
N VAL A 149 6.77 18.05 -12.76
CA VAL A 149 5.42 17.46 -12.85
C VAL A 149 5.14 16.67 -14.14
N ALA A 150 5.81 17.01 -15.24
CA ALA A 150 5.65 16.31 -16.51
C ALA A 150 6.54 15.06 -16.63
N GLY A 151 7.68 15.06 -15.93
CA GLY A 151 8.70 14.03 -16.05
C GLY A 151 8.67 13.00 -14.92
N VAL A 152 8.06 13.30 -13.78
CA VAL A 152 8.04 12.45 -12.59
C VAL A 152 6.61 12.09 -12.19
N ILE A 153 6.38 10.80 -11.97
CA ILE A 153 5.11 10.24 -11.49
C ILE A 153 5.35 9.39 -10.23
N ALA A 154 4.27 9.08 -9.52
CA ALA A 154 4.26 7.99 -8.56
C ALA A 154 3.51 6.79 -9.15
N LEU A 155 4.07 5.60 -8.99
CA LEU A 155 3.34 4.35 -9.18
C LEU A 155 2.87 3.84 -7.84
N GLU A 156 1.58 3.66 -7.69
CA GLU A 156 0.99 3.02 -6.51
C GLU A 156 0.63 1.58 -6.85
N PHE A 157 1.00 0.65 -5.97
CA PHE A 157 0.74 -0.79 -6.15
C PHE A 157 -0.24 -1.29 -5.10
N TYR A 158 -1.23 -2.04 -5.54
CA TYR A 158 -2.38 -2.49 -4.74
C TYR A 158 -2.62 -3.98 -4.88
N CYS A 159 -3.03 -4.62 -3.78
CA CYS A 159 -3.55 -5.98 -3.80
C CYS A 159 -4.76 -6.09 -4.74
N PRO A 160 -4.75 -6.95 -5.77
CA PRO A 160 -5.92 -7.19 -6.63
C PRO A 160 -7.14 -7.71 -5.86
N GLY A 161 -6.91 -8.38 -4.72
CA GLY A 161 -7.96 -8.97 -3.91
C GLY A 161 -8.66 -8.01 -2.94
N CYS A 162 -7.99 -6.94 -2.49
CA CYS A 162 -8.55 -6.06 -1.45
C CYS A 162 -8.08 -4.61 -1.47
N ALA A 163 -7.30 -4.22 -2.47
CA ALA A 163 -6.71 -2.89 -2.62
C ALA A 163 -5.83 -2.39 -1.47
N LEU A 164 -5.28 -3.30 -0.66
CA LEU A 164 -4.20 -2.97 0.27
C LEU A 164 -2.99 -2.46 -0.53
N MET A 165 -2.50 -1.27 -0.21
CA MET A 165 -1.34 -0.68 -0.87
C MET A 165 -0.06 -1.41 -0.43
N ILE A 166 0.64 -2.05 -1.36
CA ILE A 166 1.89 -2.78 -1.07
C ILE A 166 3.13 -1.89 -1.18
N GLY A 167 3.03 -0.75 -1.86
CA GLY A 167 4.13 0.19 -2.02
C GLY A 167 3.86 1.31 -3.02
N VAL A 168 4.75 2.30 -3.01
CA VAL A 168 4.75 3.43 -3.93
C VAL A 168 6.16 3.64 -4.48
N GLN A 169 6.29 3.88 -5.79
CA GLN A 169 7.56 4.22 -6.43
C GLN A 169 7.46 5.60 -7.09
N VAL A 170 8.26 6.58 -6.64
CA VAL A 170 8.40 7.88 -7.31
C VAL A 170 9.52 7.77 -8.33
N ARG A 171 9.23 8.13 -9.59
CA ARG A 171 10.09 7.75 -10.72
C ARG A 171 9.87 8.62 -11.94
N ARG A 172 10.76 8.50 -12.94
CA ARG A 172 10.52 9.11 -14.24
C ARG A 172 9.38 8.40 -14.97
N LYS A 173 8.56 9.18 -15.66
CA LYS A 173 7.47 8.67 -16.49
C LYS A 173 8.04 7.81 -17.63
N GLY A 174 7.48 6.63 -17.84
CA GLY A 174 7.85 5.72 -18.92
C GLY A 174 8.96 4.71 -18.59
N ASP A 175 9.71 4.89 -17.50
CA ASP A 175 10.64 3.86 -17.04
C ASP A 175 9.84 2.57 -16.68
N PRO A 176 10.44 1.36 -16.62
CA PRO A 176 9.78 0.11 -16.19
C PRO A 176 9.80 -0.07 -14.65
N PRO A 177 8.72 -0.55 -13.97
CA PRO A 177 8.68 -0.66 -12.51
C PRO A 177 9.94 -1.29 -11.91
N LEU A 178 10.42 -0.76 -10.77
CA LEU A 178 11.65 -1.23 -10.14
C LEU A 178 11.40 -2.54 -9.40
N TRP A 179 12.34 -3.48 -9.52
CA TRP A 179 12.39 -4.71 -8.73
C TRP A 179 13.07 -4.46 -7.39
N ASP A 180 12.26 -4.32 -6.34
CA ASP A 180 12.74 -3.78 -5.06
C ASP A 180 13.24 -4.86 -4.10
N MET A 181 12.87 -6.13 -4.31
CA MET A 181 13.15 -7.21 -3.36
C MET A 181 13.42 -8.54 -4.07
N SER A 182 14.48 -9.22 -3.64
CA SER A 182 14.75 -10.63 -3.96
C SER A 182 15.30 -11.29 -2.71
N LEU A 183 14.48 -12.09 -2.02
CA LEU A 183 14.88 -12.75 -0.79
C LEU A 183 15.50 -14.12 -1.08
N ARG A 184 16.50 -14.50 -0.27
CA ARG A 184 17.04 -15.87 -0.30
C ARG A 184 16.13 -16.80 0.50
N PRO A 185 16.06 -18.10 0.13
CA PRO A 185 15.41 -19.11 0.96
C PRO A 185 16.04 -19.12 2.36
N PRO A 186 15.27 -19.45 3.42
CA PRO A 186 15.85 -19.73 4.72
C PRO A 186 16.86 -20.86 4.55
N THR A 187 18.14 -20.61 4.83
CA THR A 187 19.10 -21.70 5.03
C THR A 187 18.68 -22.41 6.31
N GLY A 188 18.54 -23.74 6.27
CA GLY A 188 18.09 -24.55 7.40
C GLY A 188 18.67 -24.05 8.71
N ALA A 189 17.80 -23.79 9.69
CA ALA A 189 18.16 -23.23 10.97
C ALA A 189 19.23 -24.10 11.65
N GLY A 190 20.48 -23.64 11.65
CA GLY A 190 21.33 -23.88 12.81
C GLY A 190 20.68 -23.20 14.02
N PRO A 191 20.74 -23.78 15.22
CA PRO A 191 20.12 -23.19 16.40
C PRO A 191 20.65 -21.77 16.58
N CYS A 192 19.75 -20.78 16.55
CA CYS A 192 20.08 -19.42 16.90
C CYS A 192 20.30 -19.41 18.42
N GLY A 193 21.54 -19.63 18.84
CA GLY A 193 21.95 -19.43 20.23
C GLY A 193 21.97 -17.94 20.55
N ALA A 194 21.12 -17.53 21.48
CA ALA A 194 21.49 -16.98 22.79
C ALA A 194 20.20 -16.72 23.59
#